data_AF-A0A1T5EDD1-F1
#
_entry.id   AF-A0A1T5EDD1-F1
#
_cell.length_a   1.000
_cell.length_b   1.000
_cell.length_c   1.000
_cell.angle_alpha   90.00
_cell.angle_beta   90.00
_cell.angle_gamma   90.00
#
_symmetry.space_group_name_H-M   'P 1'
#
loop_
_entity.id
_entity.type
_entity.pdbx_description
1 polymer ?
#
loop_
_entity_poly.entity_id
_entity_poly.type
_entity_poly.pdbx_seq_one_letter_code
_entity_poly.pdbx_strand_id
1 'polypeptide(L)'
;MTDDELLDDNAAERAQAAALRDQARAGGLRFEAYLTKDQADWLLEQIERGRFADPSEAVFLTVQNFIEMEPHGDLRDELLRRRIQAAIDDPRPGIPHEEVCAKIEQWIAKPRPEPARWQRAAQ
;
A
#
# COMPACT_ATOMS: atom_id res chain seq x y z
N MET A 1 -4.90 -24.66 -6.14
CA MET A 1 -4.08 -23.88 -5.19
C MET A 1 -5.07 -23.03 -4.41
N THR A 2 -5.34 -23.41 -3.17
CA THR A 2 -6.13 -22.60 -2.22
C THR A 2 -5.23 -21.49 -1.70
N ASP A 3 -5.80 -20.33 -1.36
CA ASP A 3 -5.11 -19.13 -0.81
C ASP A 3 -4.29 -19.37 0.49
N ASP A 4 -4.16 -20.63 0.93
CA ASP A 4 -3.57 -21.04 2.21
C ASP A 4 -2.05 -21.33 2.14
N GLU A 5 -1.44 -21.29 0.94
CA GLU A 5 -0.02 -21.62 0.74
C GLU A 5 0.93 -20.41 0.61
N LEU A 6 0.44 -19.17 0.77
CA LEU A 6 1.28 -17.97 0.86
C LEU A 6 1.16 -17.28 2.23
N LEU A 7 1.19 -18.07 3.30
CA LEU A 7 1.38 -17.53 4.64
C LEU A 7 2.86 -17.12 4.77
N ASP A 8 3.16 -15.84 4.57
CA ASP A 8 4.31 -15.24 5.26
C ASP A 8 4.25 -15.72 6.73
N ASP A 9 5.35 -16.26 7.27
CA ASP A 9 5.44 -16.82 8.62
C ASP A 9 5.44 -15.72 9.70
N ASN A 10 4.43 -14.86 9.65
CA ASN A 10 4.24 -13.70 10.50
C ASN A 10 3.41 -14.06 11.74
N ALA A 11 3.73 -15.20 12.37
CA ALA A 11 2.98 -15.72 13.52
C ALA A 11 3.02 -14.76 14.72
N ALA A 12 4.16 -14.08 14.92
CA ALA A 12 4.34 -13.10 15.98
C ALA A 12 3.42 -11.88 15.78
N GLU A 13 3.31 -11.39 14.55
CA GLU A 13 2.48 -10.25 14.16
C GLU A 13 1.00 -10.60 14.30
N ARG A 14 0.58 -11.81 13.91
CA ARG A 14 -0.80 -12.30 14.11
C ARG A 14 -1.14 -12.38 15.60
N ALA A 15 -0.22 -12.88 16.43
CA ALA A 15 -0.40 -12.94 17.87
C ALA A 15 -0.48 -11.54 18.49
N GLN A 16 0.36 -10.61 18.05
CA GLN A 16 0.32 -9.20 18.47
C GLN A 16 -1.02 -8.54 18.09
N ALA A 17 -1.49 -8.75 16.86
CA ALA A 17 -2.78 -8.22 16.39
C ALA A 17 -3.95 -8.76 17.22
N ALA A 18 -3.91 -10.05 17.59
CA ALA A 18 -4.91 -10.66 18.47
C ALA A 18 -4.88 -10.01 19.87
N ALA A 19 -3.69 -9.83 20.44
CA ALA A 19 -3.51 -9.23 21.78
C ALA A 19 -3.97 -7.75 21.84
N LEU A 20 -3.81 -7.00 20.75
CA LEU A 20 -4.21 -5.59 20.68
C LEU A 20 -5.70 -5.37 20.35
N ARG A 21 -6.45 -6.43 20.02
CA ARG A 21 -7.79 -6.31 19.44
C ARG A 21 -8.78 -5.56 20.33
N ASP A 22 -8.85 -5.89 21.62
CA ASP A 22 -9.81 -5.26 22.53
C ASP A 22 -9.45 -3.81 22.83
N GLN A 23 -8.16 -3.51 22.96
CA GLN A 23 -7.68 -2.13 23.09
C GLN A 23 -8.01 -1.31 21.84
N ALA A 24 -7.79 -1.87 20.65
CA ALA A 24 -8.09 -1.20 19.39
C ALA A 24 -9.60 -0.97 19.20
N ARG A 25 -10.46 -1.89 19.65
CA ARG A 25 -11.92 -1.69 19.66
C ARG A 25 -12.36 -0.57 20.59
N ALA A 26 -11.68 -0.41 21.72
CA ALA A 26 -12.02 0.62 22.70
C ALA A 26 -11.51 2.01 22.32
N GLY A 27 -10.33 2.12 21.72
CA GLY A 27 -9.63 3.41 21.54
C GLY A 27 -8.99 3.65 20.18
N GLY A 28 -9.19 2.76 19.21
CA GLY A 28 -8.49 2.80 17.93
C GLY A 28 -7.05 2.29 18.02
N LEU A 29 -6.35 2.29 16.87
CA LEU A 29 -4.97 1.84 16.75
C LEU A 29 -4.11 2.98 16.17
N ARG A 30 -3.00 3.29 16.85
CA ARG A 30 -1.97 4.20 16.34
C ARG A 30 -0.74 3.41 15.93
N PHE A 31 -0.23 3.70 14.75
CA PHE A 31 1.01 3.12 14.23
C PHE A 31 1.70 4.13 13.30
N GLU A 32 2.94 3.85 12.95
CA GLU A 32 3.71 4.60 11.96
C GLU A 32 3.85 3.75 10.70
N ALA A 33 3.71 4.38 9.54
CA ALA A 33 3.84 3.72 8.24
C ALA A 33 4.78 4.51 7.35
N TYR A 34 5.57 3.78 6.57
CA TYR A 34 6.37 4.34 5.50
C TYR A 34 5.61 4.21 4.18
N LEU A 35 5.43 5.32 3.47
CA LEU A 35 4.88 5.32 2.11
C LEU A 35 6.02 5.23 1.10
N THR A 36 5.84 4.42 0.06
CA THR A 36 6.78 4.41 -1.07
C THR A 36 6.79 5.77 -1.77
N LYS A 37 7.83 6.05 -2.56
CA LYS A 37 7.96 7.32 -3.30
C LYS A 37 6.67 7.68 -4.05
N ASP A 38 6.13 6.74 -4.82
CA ASP A 38 4.96 7.00 -5.66
C ASP A 38 3.69 7.22 -4.83
N GLN A 39 3.55 6.52 -3.69
CA GLN A 39 2.44 6.73 -2.76
C GLN A 39 2.53 8.09 -2.07
N ALA A 40 3.74 8.49 -1.64
CA ALA A 40 3.97 9.77 -1.00
C ALA A 40 3.71 10.94 -1.98
N ASP A 41 4.23 10.84 -3.21
CA ASP A 41 4.04 11.85 -4.25
C ASP A 41 2.56 12.06 -4.59
N TRP A 42 1.84 10.95 -4.85
CA TRP A 42 0.41 11.00 -5.12
C TRP A 42 -0.39 11.60 -3.97
N LEU A 43 -0.05 11.24 -2.73
CA LEU A 43 -0.74 11.72 -1.54
C LEU A 43 -0.55 13.23 -1.34
N LEU A 44 0.69 13.72 -1.50
CA LEU A 44 0.98 15.15 -1.41
C LEU A 44 0.22 15.94 -2.47
N GLU A 45 0.14 15.44 -3.70
CA GLU A 45 -0.67 16.06 -4.76
C GLU A 45 -2.16 16.15 -4.38
N GLN A 46 -2.72 15.15 -3.70
CA GLN A 46 -4.12 15.22 -3.25
C GLN A 46 -4.34 16.29 -2.19
N ILE A 47 -3.36 16.49 -1.30
CA ILE A 47 -3.40 17.54 -0.27
C ILE A 47 -3.26 18.92 -0.92
N GLU A 48 -2.33 19.09 -1.86
CA GLU A 48 -2.17 20.34 -2.63
C GLU A 48 -3.45 20.75 -3.36
N ARG A 49 -4.21 19.77 -3.87
CA ARG A 49 -5.51 19.96 -4.53
C ARG A 49 -6.66 20.21 -3.55
N GLY A 50 -6.40 20.20 -2.24
CA GLY A 50 -7.41 20.39 -1.19
C GLY A 50 -8.37 19.22 -1.02
N ARG A 51 -8.04 18.02 -1.54
CA ARG A 51 -8.87 16.82 -1.38
C ARG A 51 -8.78 16.24 0.03
N PHE A 52 -7.61 16.40 0.66
CA PHE A 52 -7.36 16.04 2.05
C PHE A 52 -6.63 17.20 2.73
N ALA A 53 -6.89 17.43 4.01
CA ALA A 53 -6.21 18.43 4.81
C ALA A 53 -4.81 17.96 5.25
N ASP A 54 -4.62 16.66 5.50
CA ASP A 54 -3.34 16.08 5.89
C ASP A 54 -3.22 14.58 5.54
N PRO A 55 -2.03 13.97 5.68
CA PRO A 55 -1.83 12.55 5.39
C PRO A 55 -2.65 11.59 6.27
N SER A 56 -2.97 11.97 7.51
CA SER A 56 -3.73 11.11 8.43
C SER A 56 -5.19 11.00 7.98
N GLU A 57 -5.79 12.11 7.53
CA GLU A 57 -7.14 12.11 6.95
C GLU A 57 -7.21 11.21 5.71
N ALA A 58 -6.23 11.33 4.82
CA ALA A 58 -6.18 10.51 3.61
C ALA A 58 -6.08 9.01 3.92
N VAL A 59 -5.24 8.64 4.90
CA VAL A 59 -5.10 7.24 5.34
C VAL A 59 -6.41 6.73 5.95
N PHE A 60 -7.05 7.52 6.82
CA PHE A 60 -8.35 7.16 7.40
C PHE A 60 -9.40 6.86 6.32
N LEU A 61 -9.56 7.77 5.35
CA LEU A 61 -10.54 7.59 4.28
C LEU A 61 -10.17 6.44 3.33
N THR A 62 -8.88 6.21 3.10
CA THR A 62 -8.42 5.07 2.29
C THR A 62 -8.72 3.73 2.96
N VAL A 63 -8.50 3.62 4.28
CA VAL A 63 -8.84 2.42 5.06
C VAL A 63 -10.36 2.19 5.07
N GLN A 64 -11.15 3.24 5.25
CA GLN A 64 -12.61 3.14 5.21
C GLN A 64 -13.10 2.65 3.84
N ASN A 65 -12.56 3.21 2.75
CA ASN A 65 -12.87 2.75 1.40
C ASN A 65 -12.50 1.27 1.19
N PHE A 66 -11.39 0.80 1.79
CA PHE A 66 -11.03 -0.62 1.71
C PHE A 66 -12.05 -1.53 2.41
N ILE A 67 -12.51 -1.14 3.61
CA ILE A 67 -13.56 -1.86 4.35
C ILE A 67 -14.86 -1.91 3.54
N GLU A 68 -15.25 -0.80 2.92
CA GLU A 68 -16.47 -0.72 2.11
C GLU A 68 -16.39 -1.56 0.84
N MET A 69 -15.20 -1.68 0.23
CA MET A 69 -14.99 -2.52 -0.95
C MET A 69 -14.87 -4.02 -0.63
N GLU A 70 -14.55 -4.41 0.61
CA GLU A 70 -14.39 -5.81 1.01
C GLU A 70 -15.59 -6.72 0.64
N PRO A 71 -16.87 -6.32 0.88
CA PRO A 71 -18.02 -7.12 0.45
C PRO A 71 -18.23 -7.16 -1.07
N HIS A 72 -17.60 -6.25 -1.83
CA HIS A 72 -17.74 -6.13 -3.28
C HIS A 72 -16.61 -6.84 -4.02
N GLY A 73 -16.46 -8.14 -3.74
CA GLY A 73 -15.40 -8.98 -4.34
C GLY A 73 -15.46 -9.03 -5.86
N ASP A 74 -16.66 -9.02 -6.44
CA ASP A 74 -16.89 -9.00 -7.89
C ASP A 74 -16.29 -7.75 -8.57
N LEU A 75 -16.43 -6.58 -7.95
CA LEU A 75 -15.84 -5.35 -8.46
C LEU A 75 -14.32 -5.37 -8.36
N ARG A 76 -13.76 -5.89 -7.27
CA ARG A 76 -12.31 -6.03 -7.10
C ARG A 76 -11.71 -6.99 -8.13
N ASP A 77 -12.38 -8.11 -8.37
CA ASP A 77 -11.98 -9.11 -9.37
C ASP A 77 -12.03 -8.53 -10.78
N GLU A 78 -13.08 -7.76 -11.10
CA GLU A 78 -13.20 -7.10 -12.39
C GLU A 78 -12.12 -6.03 -12.61
N LEU A 79 -11.80 -5.22 -11.60
CA LEU A 79 -10.69 -4.26 -11.67
C LEU A 79 -9.35 -4.96 -11.89
N LEU A 80 -9.11 -6.06 -11.17
CA LEU A 80 -7.90 -6.87 -11.34
C LEU A 80 -7.82 -7.46 -12.76
N ARG A 81 -8.92 -8.05 -13.23
CA ARG A 81 -9.02 -8.62 -14.59
C ARG A 81 -8.69 -7.58 -15.65
N ARG A 82 -9.26 -6.37 -15.55
CA ARG A 82 -8.97 -5.27 -16.49
C ARG A 82 -7.52 -4.84 -16.46
N ARG A 83 -6.91 -4.79 -15.27
CA ARG A 83 -5.50 -4.43 -15.12
C ARG A 83 -4.57 -5.47 -15.75
N ILE A 84 -4.87 -6.75 -15.54
CA ILE A 84 -4.13 -7.85 -16.16
C ILE A 84 -4.30 -7.81 -17.67
N GLN A 85 -5.52 -7.63 -18.18
CA GLN A 85 -5.78 -7.54 -19.61
C GLN A 85 -5.04 -6.36 -20.24
N ALA A 86 -5.07 -5.18 -19.62
CA ALA A 86 -4.32 -4.02 -20.10
C ALA A 86 -2.79 -4.26 -20.12
N ALA A 87 -2.26 -5.10 -19.22
CA ALA A 87 -0.85 -5.48 -19.23
C ALA A 87 -0.52 -6.52 -20.32
N ILE A 88 -1.44 -7.43 -20.61
CA ILE A 88 -1.32 -8.40 -21.72
C ILE A 88 -1.36 -7.68 -23.07
N ASP A 89 -2.25 -6.70 -23.20
CA ASP A 89 -2.44 -5.91 -24.42
C ASP A 89 -1.39 -4.81 -24.60
N ASP A 90 -0.41 -4.69 -23.68
CA ASP A 90 0.65 -3.70 -23.77
C ASP A 90 1.57 -4.01 -24.97
N PRO A 91 1.68 -3.11 -25.96
CA PRO A 91 2.45 -3.37 -27.18
C PRO A 91 3.97 -3.31 -26.97
N ARG A 92 4.44 -2.90 -25.79
CA ARG A 92 5.87 -2.82 -25.48
C ARG A 92 6.47 -4.23 -25.39
N PRO A 93 7.71 -4.43 -25.87
CA PRO A 93 8.36 -5.72 -25.78
C PRO A 93 8.57 -6.11 -24.31
N GLY A 94 8.41 -7.40 -24.02
CA GLY A 94 8.75 -7.95 -22.71
C GLY A 94 10.24 -7.76 -22.39
N ILE A 95 10.54 -7.67 -21.10
CA ILE A 95 11.92 -7.57 -20.60
C ILE A 95 12.38 -8.99 -20.20
N PRO A 96 13.56 -9.45 -20.65
CA PRO A 96 14.11 -10.75 -20.22
C PRO A 96 14.26 -10.83 -18.70
N HIS A 97 13.98 -12.02 -18.13
CA HIS A 97 14.09 -12.29 -16.69
C HIS A 97 15.41 -11.80 -16.09
N GLU A 98 16.54 -12.21 -16.68
CA GLU A 98 17.88 -11.85 -16.22
C GLU A 98 18.11 -10.33 -16.17
N GLU A 99 17.56 -9.61 -17.14
CA GLU A 99 17.68 -8.15 -17.19
C GLU A 99 16.86 -7.49 -16.07
N VAL A 100 15.66 -8.01 -15.78
CA VAL A 100 14.84 -7.54 -14.65
C VAL A 100 15.55 -7.81 -13.32
N CYS A 101 16.07 -9.02 -13.12
CA CYS A 101 16.80 -9.39 -11.90
C CYS A 101 18.01 -8.50 -11.67
N ALA A 102 18.85 -8.30 -12.70
CA ALA A 102 20.02 -7.43 -12.61
C ALA A 102 19.64 -5.98 -12.27
N LYS A 103 18.54 -5.46 -12.83
CA LYS A 103 18.03 -4.12 -12.48
C LYS A 103 17.56 -4.04 -11.03
N ILE A 104 16.85 -5.07 -10.53
CA ILE A 104 16.39 -5.14 -9.15
C ILE A 104 17.58 -5.15 -8.19
N GLU A 105 18.59 -5.98 -8.43
CA GLU A 105 19.81 -6.04 -7.61
C GLU A 105 20.51 -4.68 -7.55
N GLN A 106 20.67 -4.01 -8.68
CA GLN A 106 21.24 -2.66 -8.74
C GLN A 106 20.41 -1.63 -7.98
N TRP A 107 19.09 -1.76 -7.97
CA TRP A 107 18.21 -0.84 -7.24
C TRP A 107 18.26 -1.08 -5.74
N ILE A 108 18.31 -2.34 -5.31
CA ILE A 108 18.42 -2.73 -3.89
C ILE A 108 19.78 -2.30 -3.30
N ALA A 109 20.86 -2.37 -4.09
CA ALA A 109 22.19 -1.97 -3.64
C ALA A 109 22.36 -0.45 -3.42
N LYS A 110 21.50 0.38 -4.00
CA LYS A 110 21.58 1.83 -3.84
C LYS A 110 21.05 2.25 -2.46
N PRO A 111 21.74 3.17 -1.76
CA PRO A 111 21.22 3.71 -0.51
C PRO A 111 19.90 4.43 -0.77
N ARG A 112 18.93 4.23 0.11
CA ARG A 112 17.66 4.95 0.03
C ARG A 112 17.88 6.42 0.41
N PRO A 113 17.33 7.37 -0.37
CA PRO A 113 17.36 8.77 0.02
C PRO A 113 16.57 8.99 1.31
N GLU A 114 16.86 10.08 2.00
CA GLU A 114 16.14 10.46 3.22
C GLU A 114 14.66 10.71 2.90
N PRO A 115 13.71 10.10 3.64
CA PRO A 115 12.30 10.31 3.39
C PRO A 115 11.83 11.66 3.93
N ALA A 116 10.88 12.26 3.22
CA ALA A 116 10.17 13.43 3.71
C ALA A 116 9.39 13.09 5.00
N ARG A 117 9.32 14.04 5.92
CA ARG A 117 8.56 13.93 7.17
C ARG A 117 7.48 15.00 7.19
N TRP A 118 6.22 14.57 7.33
CA TRP A 118 5.12 15.50 7.54
C TRP A 118 5.24 16.15 8.92
N GLN A 119 5.25 17.48 8.95
CA GLN A 119 5.19 18.26 10.19
C GLN A 119 3.85 18.96 10.24
N ARG A 120 3.20 18.96 11.40
CA ARG A 120 1.98 19.74 11.58
C ARG A 120 2.32 21.21 11.38
N ALA A 121 1.52 21.91 10.58
CA ALA A 121 1.63 23.36 10.47
C ALA A 121 1.53 23.96 11.88
N ALA A 122 2.44 24.88 12.21
CA ALA A 122 2.34 25.65 13.44
C ALA A 122 1.04 26.46 13.36
N GLN A 123 0.15 26.21 14.33
CA GLN A 123 -1.06 27.01 14.53
C GLN A 123 -0.70 28.35 15.17
#